data_AF-A0A9E5Y608-F1
#
_entry.id   AF-A0A9E5Y608-F1
#
_cell.length_a   1.000
_cell.length_b   1.000
_cell.length_c   1.000
_cell.angle_alpha   90.00
_cell.angle_beta   90.00
_cell.angle_gamma   90.00
#
_symmetry.space_group_name_H-M   'P 1'
#
loop_
_entity.id
_entity.type
_entity.pdbx_description
1 polymer ?
#
loop_
_entity_poly.entity_id
_entity_poly.type
_entity_poly.pdbx_seq_one_letter_code
_entity_poly.pdbx_strand_id
1 'polypeptide(L)'
;MAIRRRKLKIALIGDLFVKNELLKNSLSKHLKFISDLNFSSLSLNWPEEPLNEGKEITEYGGSEEQVKKIAKEAEVLVTQIAPVTANVIRHCPQLKIIGCCRGGPVNINVKAATERAIPVVNAPGRNAIAVAEFTLGMILAELKSIARSYSDLKRGIWKGSFYSYKRAGEELYGKKIGIIGFGFIGSKLATFLKPLDMQVLVYDPFVPKEKIKKAGVKPVNLNTLLKESDIITLHCRLNSKTRKMIGEKEFKKMKTGAYFINSARGELIDYKALYQALKEKKLAGAALDTFDKEPLSPHSPLLKLNNVTLTPHLAGSSRQTAQRSAEMIARDISRYFKGKTPLHCINPEVLKMKK
;
A
#
# COMPACT_ATOMS: atom_id res chain seq x y z
N MET A 1 17.74 26.51 -35.34
CA MET A 1 19.02 26.98 -34.76
C MET A 1 19.03 26.59 -33.28
N ALA A 2 19.93 25.65 -32.92
CA ALA A 2 20.19 25.09 -31.58
C ALA A 2 19.06 24.33 -30.83
N ILE A 3 18.54 23.24 -31.39
CA ILE A 3 18.05 22.13 -30.53
C ILE A 3 19.29 21.50 -29.91
N ARG A 4 19.83 22.15 -28.88
CA ARG A 4 20.98 21.67 -28.10
C ARG A 4 20.67 20.23 -27.67
N ARG A 5 21.59 19.31 -28.00
CA ARG A 5 21.67 17.96 -27.45
C ARG A 5 21.56 18.05 -25.93
N ARG A 6 20.35 17.94 -25.38
CA ARG A 6 20.14 18.03 -23.94
C ARG A 6 20.52 16.70 -23.35
N LYS A 7 21.65 16.67 -22.66
CA LYS A 7 22.01 15.58 -21.76
C LYS A 7 21.21 15.73 -20.47
N LEU A 8 20.61 14.65 -19.99
CA LEU A 8 19.88 14.60 -18.73
C LEU A 8 20.52 13.55 -17.82
N LYS A 9 21.03 13.97 -16.66
CA LYS A 9 21.60 13.07 -15.65
C LYS A 9 20.51 12.57 -14.70
N ILE A 10 20.35 11.26 -14.60
CA ILE A 10 19.29 10.59 -13.85
C ILE A 10 19.90 9.60 -12.86
N ALA A 11 19.64 9.80 -11.57
CA ALA A 11 19.96 8.86 -10.51
C ALA A 11 18.76 7.94 -10.25
N LEU A 12 18.98 6.62 -10.34
CA LEU A 12 17.98 5.58 -10.06
C LEU A 12 18.35 4.82 -8.79
N ILE A 13 17.44 4.78 -7.83
CA ILE A 13 17.61 4.00 -6.60
C ILE A 13 16.41 3.07 -6.42
N GLY A 14 16.46 1.98 -7.16
CA GLY A 14 15.57 0.83 -7.02
C GLY A 14 16.03 -0.16 -5.96
N ASP A 15 15.32 -1.27 -5.89
CA ASP A 15 15.57 -2.39 -4.99
C ASP A 15 15.18 -3.72 -5.66
N LEU A 16 15.07 -4.82 -4.90
CA LEU A 16 14.70 -6.13 -5.45
C LEU A 16 13.24 -6.22 -5.92
N PHE A 17 12.39 -5.25 -5.56
CA PHE A 17 10.99 -5.16 -5.99
C PHE A 17 10.81 -4.18 -7.15
N VAL A 18 11.13 -2.90 -6.95
CA VAL A 18 11.13 -1.87 -8.00
C VAL A 18 12.55 -1.77 -8.56
N LYS A 19 12.86 -2.69 -9.47
CA LYS A 19 14.19 -2.82 -10.08
C LYS A 19 14.58 -1.59 -10.90
N ASN A 20 15.85 -1.22 -10.87
CA ASN A 20 16.42 -0.16 -11.69
C ASN A 20 16.16 -0.35 -13.20
N GLU A 21 16.14 -1.58 -13.68
CA GLU A 21 15.82 -1.91 -15.07
C GLU A 21 14.40 -1.43 -15.45
N LEU A 22 13.40 -1.65 -14.59
CA LEU A 22 12.03 -1.20 -14.83
C LEU A 22 11.95 0.33 -14.90
N LEU A 23 12.66 1.02 -14.01
CA LEU A 23 12.75 2.47 -13.98
C LEU A 23 13.41 3.01 -15.25
N LYS A 24 14.57 2.46 -15.62
CA LYS A 24 15.34 2.84 -16.82
C LYS A 24 14.53 2.63 -18.09
N ASN A 25 13.84 1.49 -18.23
CA ASN A 25 13.01 1.18 -19.39
C ASN A 25 11.83 2.16 -19.51
N SER A 26 11.14 2.44 -18.40
CA SER A 26 10.01 3.37 -18.38
C SER A 26 10.46 4.80 -18.69
N LEU A 27 11.56 5.27 -18.08
CA LEU A 27 12.10 6.60 -18.34
C LEU A 27 12.57 6.75 -19.78
N SER A 28 13.31 5.79 -20.31
CA SER A 28 13.76 5.79 -21.71
C SER A 28 12.58 5.84 -22.68
N LYS A 29 11.49 5.11 -22.39
CA LYS A 29 10.25 5.14 -23.17
C LYS A 29 9.58 6.51 -23.17
N HIS A 30 9.52 7.18 -22.02
CA HIS A 30 8.78 8.44 -21.86
C HIS A 30 9.59 9.70 -22.16
N LEU A 31 10.92 9.61 -22.11
CA LEU A 31 11.87 10.71 -22.33
C LEU A 31 12.56 10.64 -23.69
N LYS A 32 12.02 9.92 -24.67
CA LYS A 32 12.57 9.80 -26.05
C LYS A 32 12.86 11.12 -26.77
N PHE A 33 12.27 12.23 -26.31
CA PHE A 33 12.51 13.58 -26.85
C PHE A 33 13.78 14.24 -26.29
N ILE A 34 14.46 13.60 -25.33
CA ILE A 34 15.75 14.01 -24.78
C ILE A 34 16.82 13.14 -25.44
N SER A 35 17.81 13.78 -26.06
CA SER A 35 18.78 13.11 -26.93
C SER A 35 19.80 12.22 -26.20
N ASP A 36 20.10 12.52 -24.93
CA ASP A 36 21.09 11.77 -24.15
C ASP A 36 20.59 11.60 -22.70
N LEU A 37 20.30 10.36 -22.30
CA LEU A 37 19.90 9.99 -20.94
C LEU A 37 21.07 9.27 -20.27
N ASN A 38 21.69 9.92 -19.28
CA ASN A 38 22.79 9.35 -18.53
C ASN A 38 22.29 8.85 -17.17
N PHE A 39 22.37 7.54 -16.96
CA PHE A 39 21.87 6.90 -15.74
C PHE A 39 23.02 6.53 -14.80
N SER A 40 22.93 6.99 -13.56
CA SER A 40 23.62 6.38 -12.41
C SER A 40 22.61 5.55 -11.62
N SER A 41 23.04 4.41 -11.06
CA SER A 41 22.12 3.53 -10.34
C SER A 41 22.72 2.94 -9.07
N LEU A 42 21.88 2.80 -8.06
CA LEU A 42 22.11 2.04 -6.83
C LEU A 42 20.95 1.06 -6.68
N SER A 43 21.23 -0.21 -6.40
CA SER A 43 20.21 -1.20 -6.03
C SER A 43 20.32 -1.48 -4.54
N LEU A 44 19.24 -1.29 -3.79
CA LEU A 44 19.15 -1.67 -2.39
C LEU A 44 18.65 -3.11 -2.24
N ASN A 45 18.94 -3.74 -1.11
CA ASN A 45 18.61 -5.15 -0.86
C ASN A 45 17.21 -5.37 -0.26
N TRP A 46 16.38 -4.33 -0.13
CA TRP A 46 14.99 -4.53 0.31
C TRP A 46 14.23 -5.42 -0.70
N PRO A 47 13.40 -6.40 -0.24
CA PRO A 47 12.95 -6.61 1.15
C PRO A 47 13.80 -7.60 1.99
N GLU A 48 14.98 -8.02 1.54
CA GLU A 48 15.85 -8.92 2.31
C GLU A 48 16.51 -8.20 3.50
N GLU A 49 16.77 -6.90 3.36
CA GLU A 49 17.18 -6.03 4.46
C GLU A 49 16.00 -5.22 5.01
N PRO A 50 15.87 -5.10 6.36
CA PRO A 50 14.82 -4.32 6.98
C PRO A 50 14.98 -2.81 6.73
N LEU A 51 13.88 -2.07 6.82
CA LEU A 51 13.89 -0.62 6.74
C LEU A 51 14.37 -0.01 8.06
N ASN A 52 15.05 1.13 7.96
CA ASN A 52 15.44 1.98 9.08
C ASN A 52 14.35 3.03 9.36
N GLU A 53 14.31 3.52 10.60
CA GLU A 53 13.49 4.67 10.99
C GLU A 53 14.35 5.95 11.10
N GLY A 54 13.74 7.11 10.84
CA GLY A 54 14.42 8.40 10.85
C GLY A 54 13.67 9.48 11.63
N LYS A 55 14.35 10.60 11.91
CA LYS A 55 13.77 11.75 12.60
C LYS A 55 12.90 12.63 11.69
N GLU A 56 13.39 12.93 10.48
CA GLU A 56 12.69 13.79 9.51
C GLU A 56 11.96 13.02 8.39
N ILE A 57 12.29 11.73 8.24
CA ILE A 57 11.65 10.79 7.32
C ILE A 57 11.29 9.53 8.12
N THR A 58 10.21 8.84 7.78
CA THR A 58 9.65 7.79 8.65
C THR A 58 10.30 6.43 8.45
N GLU A 59 10.51 6.00 7.20
CA GLU A 59 11.02 4.65 6.89
C GLU A 59 11.84 4.67 5.58
N TYR A 60 13.03 4.08 5.58
CA TYR A 60 13.93 4.08 4.42
C TYR A 60 14.93 2.90 4.40
N GLY A 61 15.47 2.58 3.21
CA GLY A 61 16.53 1.58 3.03
C GLY A 61 17.84 2.20 2.57
N GLY A 62 18.99 1.62 2.96
CA GLY A 62 20.32 2.16 2.67
C GLY A 62 20.68 3.40 3.50
N SER A 63 21.61 4.21 3.02
CA SER A 63 22.13 5.39 3.74
C SER A 63 22.17 6.66 2.89
N GLU A 64 22.19 7.83 3.54
CA GLU A 64 22.34 9.11 2.85
C GLU A 64 23.60 9.18 1.98
N GLU A 65 24.72 8.62 2.45
CA GLU A 65 26.00 8.64 1.73
C GLU A 65 25.92 7.89 0.39
N GLN A 66 25.23 6.75 0.38
CA GLN A 66 24.98 6.01 -0.86
C GLN A 66 24.15 6.84 -1.85
N VAL A 67 23.12 7.54 -1.37
CA VAL A 67 22.29 8.42 -2.21
C VAL A 67 23.12 9.60 -2.75
N LYS A 68 23.88 10.29 -1.89
CA LYS A 68 24.74 11.43 -2.28
C LYS A 68 25.74 11.02 -3.35
N LYS A 69 26.41 9.88 -3.18
CA LYS A 69 27.43 9.38 -4.11
C LYS A 69 26.89 9.26 -5.53
N ILE A 70 25.67 8.76 -5.72
CA ILE A 70 25.11 8.53 -7.05
C ILE A 70 24.30 9.72 -7.59
N ALA A 71 23.79 10.60 -6.72
CA ALA A 71 22.85 11.67 -7.08
C ALA A 71 23.48 13.08 -7.09
N LYS A 72 24.75 13.24 -6.70
CA LYS A 72 25.44 14.54 -6.61
C LYS A 72 25.26 15.43 -7.84
N GLU A 73 25.35 14.84 -9.04
CA GLU A 73 25.23 15.57 -10.31
C GLU A 73 23.88 15.34 -11.02
N ALA A 74 22.94 14.66 -10.37
CA ALA A 74 21.68 14.29 -11.00
C ALA A 74 20.73 15.49 -11.11
N GLU A 75 20.04 15.59 -12.24
CA GLU A 75 18.89 16.49 -12.42
C GLU A 75 17.58 15.81 -12.05
N VAL A 76 17.55 14.48 -12.08
CA VAL A 76 16.40 13.66 -11.73
C VAL A 76 16.86 12.62 -10.72
N LEU A 77 16.17 12.53 -9.59
CA LEU A 77 16.34 11.42 -8.65
C LEU A 77 15.07 10.60 -8.63
N VAL A 78 15.14 9.33 -8.99
CA VAL A 78 14.03 8.38 -8.81
C VAL A 78 14.41 7.36 -7.76
N THR A 79 13.59 7.22 -6.73
CA THR A 79 13.83 6.27 -5.64
C THR A 79 12.57 5.49 -5.28
N GLN A 80 12.76 4.25 -4.87
CA GLN A 80 11.73 3.45 -4.22
C GLN A 80 11.73 3.69 -2.70
N ILE A 81 12.82 3.43 -1.98
CA ILE A 81 12.88 3.52 -0.50
C ILE A 81 14.09 4.28 0.06
N ALA A 82 14.99 4.80 -0.78
CA ALA A 82 16.22 5.41 -0.30
C ALA A 82 15.95 6.71 0.48
N PRO A 83 16.77 7.07 1.48
CA PRO A 83 16.58 8.28 2.26
C PRO A 83 16.91 9.52 1.41
N VAL A 84 15.90 10.35 1.15
CA VAL A 84 16.07 11.65 0.48
C VAL A 84 15.78 12.75 1.49
N THR A 85 16.70 12.89 2.44
CA THR A 85 16.64 13.86 3.53
C THR A 85 16.95 15.28 3.06
N ALA A 86 16.74 16.28 3.93
CA ALA A 86 17.17 17.65 3.69
C ALA A 86 18.67 17.72 3.39
N ASN A 87 19.46 16.88 4.06
CA ASN A 87 20.90 16.78 3.83
C ASN A 87 21.23 16.27 2.43
N VAL A 88 20.64 15.16 2.01
CA VAL A 88 20.78 14.63 0.64
C VAL A 88 20.36 15.66 -0.38
N ILE A 89 19.21 16.30 -0.19
CA ILE A 89 18.70 17.33 -1.08
C ILE A 89 19.75 18.45 -1.23
N ARG A 90 20.29 19.03 -0.14
CA ARG A 90 21.33 20.08 -0.23
C ARG A 90 22.58 19.65 -0.99
N HIS A 91 22.97 18.37 -0.89
CA HIS A 91 24.15 17.82 -1.59
C HIS A 91 23.94 17.59 -3.10
N CYS A 92 22.71 17.74 -3.60
CA CYS A 92 22.35 17.60 -5.01
C CYS A 92 21.97 18.98 -5.60
N PRO A 93 22.93 19.84 -5.97
CA PRO A 93 22.65 21.21 -6.41
C PRO A 93 21.86 21.27 -7.72
N GLN A 94 22.03 20.28 -8.61
CA GLN A 94 21.42 20.26 -9.95
C GLN A 94 20.02 19.64 -9.98
N LEU A 95 19.51 19.17 -8.85
CA LEU A 95 18.26 18.40 -8.79
C LEU A 95 17.05 19.26 -9.19
N LYS A 96 16.30 18.78 -10.18
CA LYS A 96 15.14 19.48 -10.78
C LYS A 96 13.81 18.82 -10.45
N ILE A 97 13.79 17.51 -10.18
CA ILE A 97 12.58 16.76 -9.83
C ILE A 97 12.96 15.46 -9.09
N ILE A 98 12.14 15.06 -8.12
CA ILE A 98 12.27 13.80 -7.39
C ILE A 98 11.06 12.91 -7.65
N GLY A 99 11.28 11.66 -8.05
CA GLY A 99 10.23 10.65 -8.24
C GLY A 99 10.27 9.58 -7.15
N CYS A 100 9.19 9.43 -6.39
CA CYS A 100 9.02 8.39 -5.39
C CYS A 100 8.13 7.26 -5.91
N CYS A 101 8.66 6.05 -6.05
CA CYS A 101 7.89 4.91 -6.55
C CYS A 101 6.83 4.38 -5.56
N ARG A 102 6.71 5.00 -4.37
CA ARG A 102 5.72 4.66 -3.33
C ARG A 102 4.43 5.47 -3.49
N GLY A 103 3.35 4.95 -2.92
CA GLY A 103 2.09 5.70 -2.80
C GLY A 103 2.17 6.86 -1.80
N GLY A 104 2.99 6.71 -0.74
CA GLY A 104 3.32 7.76 0.22
C GLY A 104 4.84 7.98 0.25
N PRO A 105 5.34 9.22 0.06
CA PRO A 105 6.77 9.52 -0.03
C PRO A 105 7.40 9.74 1.36
N VAL A 106 7.22 8.77 2.24
CA VAL A 106 7.66 8.85 3.65
C VAL A 106 9.18 8.82 3.84
N ASN A 107 9.92 8.45 2.79
CA ASN A 107 11.39 8.45 2.73
C ASN A 107 11.97 9.75 2.16
N ILE A 108 11.15 10.78 1.92
CA ILE A 108 11.55 12.04 1.29
C ILE A 108 11.17 13.23 2.17
N ASN A 109 12.13 14.12 2.43
CA ASN A 109 11.85 15.40 3.07
C ASN A 109 11.23 16.37 2.06
N VAL A 110 9.90 16.30 1.93
CA VAL A 110 9.11 17.11 0.97
C VAL A 110 9.22 18.61 1.29
N LYS A 111 9.35 18.98 2.57
CA LYS A 111 9.52 20.38 2.98
C LYS A 111 10.83 20.95 2.43
N ALA A 112 11.95 20.26 2.63
CA ALA A 112 13.24 20.67 2.09
C ALA A 112 13.28 20.70 0.55
N ALA A 113 12.56 19.78 -0.12
CA ALA A 113 12.40 19.83 -1.57
C ALA A 113 11.62 21.08 -2.02
N THR A 114 10.58 21.45 -1.27
CA THR A 114 9.74 22.62 -1.53
C THR A 114 10.50 23.92 -1.36
N GLU A 115 11.30 24.04 -0.29
CA GLU A 115 12.19 25.20 -0.05
C GLU A 115 13.19 25.43 -1.19
N ARG A 116 13.55 24.38 -1.94
CA ARG A 116 14.41 24.46 -3.13
C ARG A 116 13.65 24.50 -4.45
N ALA A 117 12.32 24.68 -4.43
CA ALA A 117 11.46 24.64 -5.60
C ALA A 117 11.62 23.36 -6.47
N ILE A 118 11.83 22.22 -5.80
CA ILE A 118 11.96 20.90 -6.43
C ILE A 118 10.62 20.16 -6.31
N PRO A 119 9.91 19.92 -7.44
CA PRO A 119 8.73 19.07 -7.42
C PRO A 119 9.07 17.64 -7.02
N VAL A 120 8.24 17.09 -6.16
CA VAL A 120 8.24 15.68 -5.79
C VAL A 120 6.97 15.05 -6.37
N VAL A 121 7.14 13.96 -7.11
CA VAL A 121 6.05 13.18 -7.69
C VAL A 121 6.04 11.77 -7.10
N ASN A 122 4.85 11.20 -6.90
CA ASN A 122 4.71 9.87 -6.30
C ASN A 122 3.78 8.95 -7.11
N ALA A 123 3.59 7.71 -6.65
CA ALA A 123 2.79 6.69 -7.34
C ALA A 123 1.54 6.27 -6.52
N PRO A 124 0.54 7.16 -6.33
CA PRO A 124 -0.65 6.86 -5.55
C PRO A 124 -1.49 5.76 -6.22
N GLY A 125 -1.99 4.80 -5.43
CA GLY A 125 -2.85 3.72 -5.94
C GLY A 125 -2.14 2.67 -6.80
N ARG A 126 -0.80 2.73 -6.96
CA ARG A 126 0.02 1.79 -7.76
C ARG A 126 -0.26 0.31 -7.48
N ASN A 127 -0.60 -0.01 -6.23
CA ASN A 127 -0.80 -1.36 -5.71
C ASN A 127 -2.27 -1.68 -5.44
N ALA A 128 -3.22 -0.81 -5.82
CA ALA A 128 -4.62 -0.95 -5.44
C ALA A 128 -5.25 -2.27 -5.91
N ILE A 129 -4.88 -2.71 -7.12
CA ILE A 129 -5.33 -3.98 -7.69
C ILE A 129 -4.76 -5.15 -6.88
N ALA A 130 -3.45 -5.15 -6.62
CA ALA A 130 -2.78 -6.22 -5.88
C ALA A 130 -3.37 -6.39 -4.47
N VAL A 131 -3.58 -5.28 -3.75
CA VAL A 131 -4.15 -5.34 -2.39
C VAL A 131 -5.61 -5.82 -2.43
N ALA A 132 -6.40 -5.41 -3.42
CA ALA A 132 -7.78 -5.86 -3.55
C ALA A 132 -7.86 -7.36 -3.89
N GLU A 133 -7.03 -7.85 -4.81
CA GLU A 133 -6.91 -9.29 -5.12
C GLU A 133 -6.47 -10.09 -3.90
N PHE A 134 -5.44 -9.61 -3.20
CA PHE A 134 -4.94 -10.25 -1.98
C PHE A 134 -5.98 -10.29 -0.87
N THR A 135 -6.74 -9.20 -0.69
CA THR A 135 -7.80 -9.14 0.33
C THR A 135 -8.91 -10.13 0.03
N LEU A 136 -9.32 -10.27 -1.23
CA LEU A 136 -10.26 -11.31 -1.65
C LEU A 136 -9.69 -12.71 -1.41
N GLY A 137 -8.41 -12.93 -1.71
CA GLY A 137 -7.71 -14.18 -1.40
C GLY A 137 -7.71 -14.50 0.10
N MET A 138 -7.43 -13.51 0.96
CA MET A 138 -7.46 -13.65 2.41
C MET A 138 -8.85 -13.96 2.95
N ILE A 139 -9.89 -13.32 2.39
CA ILE A 139 -11.29 -13.64 2.69
C ILE A 139 -11.55 -15.12 2.39
N LEU A 140 -11.25 -15.57 1.17
CA LEU A 140 -11.49 -16.96 0.76
C LEU A 140 -10.68 -17.96 1.59
N ALA A 141 -9.42 -17.65 1.88
CA ALA A 141 -8.55 -18.50 2.68
C ALA A 141 -9.08 -18.70 4.10
N GLU A 142 -9.60 -17.63 4.71
CA GLU A 142 -10.16 -17.66 6.06
C GLU A 142 -11.52 -18.38 6.08
N LEU A 143 -12.43 -18.05 5.16
CA LEU A 143 -13.77 -18.66 5.09
C LEU A 143 -13.71 -20.15 4.76
N LYS A 144 -12.85 -20.57 3.83
CA LYS A 144 -12.79 -21.95 3.33
C LYS A 144 -11.69 -22.79 3.96
N SER A 145 -11.02 -22.29 5.00
CA SER A 145 -9.90 -22.95 5.69
C SER A 145 -8.72 -23.38 4.80
N ILE A 146 -8.53 -22.73 3.64
CA ILE A 146 -7.52 -23.13 2.64
C ILE A 146 -6.12 -23.18 3.25
N ALA A 147 -5.70 -22.10 3.93
CA ALA A 147 -4.37 -22.00 4.52
C ALA A 147 -4.14 -23.05 5.62
N ARG A 148 -5.17 -23.29 6.44
CA ARG A 148 -5.13 -24.27 7.55
C ARG A 148 -5.03 -25.69 7.02
N SER A 149 -5.88 -26.05 6.06
CA SER A 149 -5.87 -27.37 5.43
C SER A 149 -4.57 -27.64 4.69
N TYR A 150 -4.02 -26.63 3.98
CA TYR A 150 -2.69 -26.74 3.36
C TYR A 150 -1.59 -27.02 4.39
N SER A 151 -1.56 -26.27 5.50
CA SER A 151 -0.58 -26.46 6.57
C SER A 151 -0.66 -27.83 7.24
N ASP A 152 -1.88 -28.36 7.44
CA ASP A 152 -2.09 -29.71 7.96
C ASP A 152 -1.54 -30.77 6.97
N LEU A 153 -1.87 -30.67 5.68
CA LEU A 153 -1.41 -31.62 4.67
C LEU A 153 0.11 -31.60 4.47
N LYS A 154 0.76 -30.43 4.51
CA LYS A 154 2.22 -30.31 4.46
C LYS A 154 2.91 -31.00 5.64
N ARG A 155 2.21 -31.22 6.75
CA ARG A 155 2.66 -31.99 7.92
C ARG A 155 2.20 -33.46 7.90
N GLY A 156 1.64 -33.93 6.78
CA GLY A 156 1.12 -35.29 6.66
C GLY A 156 -0.21 -35.53 7.39
N ILE A 157 -0.89 -34.47 7.83
CA ILE A 157 -2.14 -34.58 8.60
C ILE A 157 -3.34 -34.45 7.65
N TRP A 158 -4.10 -35.53 7.49
CA TRP A 158 -5.36 -35.50 6.76
C TRP A 158 -6.53 -35.11 7.66
N LYS A 159 -6.99 -33.85 7.60
CA LYS A 159 -8.14 -33.37 8.38
C LYS A 159 -9.45 -33.37 7.59
N GLY A 160 -9.98 -34.55 7.26
CA GLY A 160 -11.31 -34.70 6.63
C GLY A 160 -12.46 -34.04 7.42
N SER A 161 -12.26 -33.83 8.73
CA SER A 161 -13.20 -33.12 9.60
C SER A 161 -13.56 -31.69 9.13
N PHE A 162 -12.77 -31.04 8.28
CA PHE A 162 -13.14 -29.74 7.70
C PHE A 162 -14.41 -29.81 6.83
N TYR A 163 -14.78 -30.99 6.33
CA TYR A 163 -16.03 -31.21 5.59
C TYR A 163 -17.24 -31.42 6.51
N SER A 164 -17.04 -31.66 7.81
CA SER A 164 -18.17 -31.77 8.74
C SER A 164 -18.92 -30.45 8.84
N TYR A 165 -20.25 -30.51 8.93
CA TYR A 165 -21.11 -29.31 9.00
C TYR A 165 -20.65 -28.27 10.02
N LYS A 166 -20.16 -28.71 11.19
CA LYS A 166 -19.67 -27.84 12.27
C LYS A 166 -18.38 -27.06 11.92
N ARG A 167 -17.58 -27.55 10.97
CA ARG A 167 -16.27 -26.97 10.59
C ARG A 167 -16.24 -26.48 9.14
N ALA A 168 -17.25 -26.83 8.35
CA ALA A 168 -17.38 -26.38 6.99
C ALA A 168 -17.44 -24.86 6.93
N GLY A 169 -16.72 -24.30 5.98
CA GLY A 169 -16.64 -22.87 5.74
C GLY A 169 -17.87 -22.31 5.05
N GLU A 170 -18.13 -21.01 5.25
CA GLU A 170 -19.27 -20.35 4.63
C GLU A 170 -18.99 -19.94 3.16
N GLU A 171 -20.05 -19.71 2.38
CA GLU A 171 -19.98 -19.17 1.02
C GLU A 171 -20.03 -17.64 1.01
N LEU A 172 -19.49 -17.00 -0.03
CA LEU A 172 -19.61 -15.54 -0.18
C LEU A 172 -20.98 -15.10 -0.71
N TYR A 173 -21.63 -15.97 -1.48
CA TYR A 173 -22.90 -15.69 -2.14
C TYR A 173 -23.95 -15.17 -1.14
N GLY A 174 -24.56 -14.03 -1.46
CA GLY A 174 -25.58 -13.40 -0.63
C GLY A 174 -25.10 -12.74 0.67
N LYS A 175 -23.84 -12.91 1.08
CA LYS A 175 -23.30 -12.28 2.30
C LYS A 175 -23.13 -10.78 2.18
N LYS A 176 -23.23 -10.11 3.32
CA LYS A 176 -22.93 -8.67 3.46
C LYS A 176 -21.47 -8.48 3.81
N ILE A 177 -20.77 -7.64 3.03
CA ILE A 177 -19.39 -7.24 3.29
C ILE A 177 -19.30 -5.73 3.53
N GLY A 178 -18.70 -5.36 4.64
CA GLY A 178 -18.44 -4.00 5.06
C GLY A 178 -17.04 -3.55 4.73
N ILE A 179 -16.92 -2.57 3.82
CA ILE A 179 -15.65 -1.94 3.44
C ILE A 179 -15.49 -0.62 4.20
N ILE A 180 -14.49 -0.53 5.07
CA ILE A 180 -14.12 0.70 5.78
C ILE A 180 -13.00 1.40 4.99
N GLY A 181 -13.35 2.46 4.27
CA GLY A 181 -12.47 3.22 3.37
C GLY A 181 -12.73 2.91 1.89
N PHE A 182 -13.12 3.92 1.13
CA PHE A 182 -13.49 3.84 -0.29
C PHE A 182 -12.51 4.60 -1.19
N GLY A 183 -11.23 4.51 -0.84
CA GLY A 183 -10.12 4.99 -1.68
C GLY A 183 -9.81 4.05 -2.84
N PHE A 184 -8.58 4.13 -3.38
CA PHE A 184 -8.15 3.31 -4.53
C PHE A 184 -8.34 1.80 -4.31
N ILE A 185 -8.03 1.30 -3.11
CA ILE A 185 -8.12 -0.14 -2.81
C ILE A 185 -9.58 -0.55 -2.57
N GLY A 186 -10.27 0.08 -1.63
CA GLY A 186 -11.65 -0.31 -1.28
C GLY A 186 -12.64 -0.17 -2.44
N SER A 187 -12.49 0.85 -3.29
CA SER A 187 -13.31 0.95 -4.51
C SER A 187 -12.95 -0.12 -5.53
N LYS A 188 -11.67 -0.53 -5.65
CA LYS A 188 -11.29 -1.63 -6.54
C LYS A 188 -11.80 -2.97 -6.01
N LEU A 189 -11.69 -3.23 -4.71
CA LEU A 189 -12.24 -4.43 -4.09
C LEU A 189 -13.76 -4.53 -4.29
N ALA A 190 -14.49 -3.43 -4.13
CA ALA A 190 -15.93 -3.40 -4.42
C ALA A 190 -16.27 -3.89 -5.85
N THR A 191 -15.41 -3.63 -6.84
CA THR A 191 -15.63 -4.12 -8.22
C THR A 191 -15.44 -5.64 -8.34
N PHE A 192 -14.62 -6.25 -7.49
CA PHE A 192 -14.37 -7.69 -7.48
C PHE A 192 -15.46 -8.47 -6.74
N LEU A 193 -16.12 -7.84 -5.78
CA LEU A 193 -17.12 -8.49 -4.93
C LEU A 193 -18.51 -8.55 -5.58
N LYS A 194 -18.81 -7.64 -6.51
CA LYS A 194 -20.12 -7.60 -7.19
C LYS A 194 -20.44 -8.88 -7.97
N PRO A 195 -19.53 -9.43 -8.81
CA PRO A 195 -19.82 -10.66 -9.56
C PRO A 195 -19.91 -11.91 -8.67
N LEU A 196 -19.64 -11.79 -7.37
CA LEU A 196 -19.78 -12.86 -6.38
C LEU A 196 -21.11 -12.77 -5.61
N ASP A 197 -22.05 -11.94 -6.11
CA ASP A 197 -23.38 -11.70 -5.53
C ASP A 197 -23.35 -11.29 -4.05
N MET A 198 -22.30 -10.56 -3.66
CA MET A 198 -22.16 -10.00 -2.32
C MET A 198 -22.87 -8.65 -2.20
N GLN A 199 -23.48 -8.41 -1.04
CA GLN A 199 -24.04 -7.10 -0.69
C GLN A 199 -22.95 -6.22 -0.08
N VAL A 200 -22.46 -5.23 -0.83
CA VAL A 200 -21.35 -4.37 -0.39
C VAL A 200 -21.86 -3.11 0.33
N LEU A 201 -21.53 -3.02 1.63
CA LEU A 201 -21.71 -1.85 2.47
C LEU A 201 -20.40 -1.06 2.57
N VAL A 202 -20.45 0.26 2.48
CA VAL A 202 -19.26 1.11 2.50
C VAL A 202 -19.39 2.21 3.55
N TYR A 203 -18.35 2.37 4.37
CA TYR A 203 -18.16 3.54 5.22
C TYR A 203 -16.90 4.29 4.82
N ASP A 204 -17.07 5.51 4.34
CA ASP A 204 -15.98 6.47 4.16
C ASP A 204 -16.52 7.89 4.39
N PRO A 205 -16.09 8.60 5.45
CA PRO A 205 -16.61 9.93 5.77
C PRO A 205 -16.07 11.04 4.85
N PHE A 206 -15.08 10.76 4.01
CA PHE A 206 -14.45 11.75 3.12
C PHE A 206 -14.89 11.60 1.67
N VAL A 207 -15.46 10.46 1.30
CA VAL A 207 -15.99 10.23 -0.05
C VAL A 207 -17.47 10.61 -0.13
N PRO A 208 -17.89 11.48 -1.06
CA PRO A 208 -19.31 11.79 -1.25
C PRO A 208 -20.16 10.54 -1.47
N LYS A 209 -21.28 10.42 -0.75
CA LYS A 209 -22.18 9.26 -0.83
C LYS A 209 -22.63 8.94 -2.27
N GLU A 210 -22.85 9.98 -3.09
CA GLU A 210 -23.22 9.82 -4.49
C GLU A 210 -22.15 9.12 -5.33
N LYS A 211 -20.86 9.31 -5.02
CA LYS A 211 -19.77 8.58 -5.68
C LYS A 211 -19.80 7.09 -5.34
N ILE A 212 -20.14 6.76 -4.09
CA ILE A 212 -20.27 5.37 -3.61
C ILE A 212 -21.49 4.70 -4.29
N LYS A 213 -22.64 5.38 -4.32
CA LYS A 213 -23.84 4.89 -5.01
C LYS A 213 -23.63 4.68 -6.50
N LYS A 214 -22.96 5.61 -7.19
CA LYS A 214 -22.59 5.47 -8.61
C LYS A 214 -21.68 4.27 -8.88
N ALA A 215 -20.87 3.86 -7.90
CA ALA A 215 -20.12 2.63 -7.96
C ALA A 215 -20.98 1.39 -7.69
N GLY A 216 -22.30 1.49 -7.58
CA GLY A 216 -23.27 0.41 -7.39
C GLY A 216 -23.13 -0.33 -6.05
N VAL A 217 -22.70 0.37 -5.00
CA VAL A 217 -22.57 -0.17 -3.64
C VAL A 217 -23.21 0.79 -2.63
N LYS A 218 -23.53 0.31 -1.43
CA LYS A 218 -24.38 1.04 -0.48
C LYS A 218 -23.55 1.84 0.54
N PRO A 219 -23.57 3.18 0.53
CA PRO A 219 -22.96 3.97 1.60
C PRO A 219 -23.78 3.87 2.89
N VAL A 220 -23.11 3.61 4.00
CA VAL A 220 -23.71 3.52 5.36
C VAL A 220 -22.80 4.22 6.38
N ASN A 221 -23.32 4.45 7.59
CA ASN A 221 -22.47 4.87 8.71
C ASN A 221 -21.71 3.66 9.32
N LEU A 222 -20.67 3.93 10.11
CA LEU A 222 -19.83 2.87 10.70
C LEU A 222 -20.63 1.91 11.59
N ASN A 223 -21.58 2.42 12.38
CA ASN A 223 -22.38 1.59 13.29
C ASN A 223 -23.24 0.58 12.52
N THR A 224 -23.91 1.03 11.45
CA THR A 224 -24.68 0.18 10.54
C THR A 224 -23.77 -0.85 9.88
N LEU A 225 -22.60 -0.43 9.37
CA LEU A 225 -21.64 -1.34 8.73
C LEU A 225 -21.22 -2.47 9.67
N LEU A 226 -20.83 -2.14 10.91
CA LEU A 226 -20.40 -3.12 11.89
C LEU A 226 -21.51 -4.12 12.22
N LYS A 227 -22.74 -3.64 12.44
CA LYS A 227 -23.88 -4.49 12.83
C LYS A 227 -24.39 -5.39 11.71
N GLU A 228 -24.33 -4.93 10.46
CA GLU A 228 -24.96 -5.62 9.34
C GLU A 228 -24.02 -6.51 8.52
N SER A 229 -22.71 -6.35 8.63
CA SER A 229 -21.74 -7.08 7.81
C SER A 229 -21.40 -8.45 8.40
N ASP A 230 -21.31 -9.46 7.55
CA ASP A 230 -20.79 -10.80 7.86
C ASP A 230 -19.26 -10.82 7.76
N ILE A 231 -18.71 -10.01 6.86
CA ILE A 231 -17.27 -9.82 6.67
C ILE A 231 -16.98 -8.32 6.73
N ILE A 232 -15.95 -7.92 7.48
CA ILE A 232 -15.54 -6.51 7.60
C ILE A 232 -14.08 -6.39 7.18
N THR A 233 -13.77 -5.43 6.32
CA THR A 233 -12.42 -5.21 5.81
C THR A 233 -11.98 -3.74 5.89
N LEU A 234 -10.73 -3.53 6.30
CA LEU A 234 -10.13 -2.20 6.45
C LEU A 234 -9.29 -1.81 5.23
N HIS A 235 -9.60 -0.62 4.67
CA HIS A 235 -8.85 0.04 3.59
C HIS A 235 -8.72 1.55 3.79
N CYS A 236 -9.02 2.05 4.99
CA CYS A 236 -8.86 3.46 5.34
C CYS A 236 -7.39 3.80 5.66
N ARG A 237 -7.04 5.08 5.56
CA ARG A 237 -5.70 5.56 5.94
C ARG A 237 -5.56 5.58 7.47
N LEU A 238 -4.39 5.19 7.96
CA LEU A 238 -3.98 5.46 9.33
C LEU A 238 -3.69 6.96 9.53
N ASN A 239 -4.29 7.54 10.55
CA ASN A 239 -4.05 8.90 11.04
C ASN A 239 -4.47 8.98 12.52
N SER A 240 -4.37 10.15 13.13
CA SER A 240 -4.74 10.37 14.54
C SER A 240 -6.20 10.02 14.86
N LYS A 241 -7.13 10.17 13.90
CA LYS A 241 -8.56 9.88 14.07
C LYS A 241 -8.91 8.41 13.82
N THR A 242 -8.07 7.65 13.11
CA THR A 242 -8.33 6.24 12.75
C THR A 242 -7.46 5.25 13.53
N ARG A 243 -6.45 5.72 14.25
CA ARG A 243 -5.63 4.88 15.14
C ARG A 243 -6.53 4.21 16.19
N LYS A 244 -6.41 2.88 16.29
CA LYS A 244 -7.23 2.02 17.17
C LYS A 244 -8.74 2.25 17.01
N MET A 245 -9.20 2.63 15.82
CA MET A 245 -10.63 2.88 15.56
C MET A 245 -11.48 1.62 15.69
N ILE A 246 -10.88 0.43 15.52
CA ILE A 246 -11.55 -0.84 15.79
C ILE A 246 -11.03 -1.39 17.12
N GLY A 247 -11.75 -1.09 18.20
CA GLY A 247 -11.47 -1.58 19.54
C GLY A 247 -12.57 -2.50 20.07
N GLU A 248 -12.57 -2.70 21.39
CA GLU A 248 -13.55 -3.57 22.08
C GLU A 248 -14.99 -3.18 21.78
N LYS A 249 -15.31 -1.88 21.77
CA LYS A 249 -16.65 -1.36 21.50
C LYS A 249 -17.11 -1.69 20.08
N GLU A 250 -16.21 -1.63 19.11
CA GLU A 250 -16.51 -1.92 17.70
C GLU A 250 -16.65 -3.42 17.47
N PHE A 251 -15.75 -4.24 18.03
CA PHE A 251 -15.87 -5.70 17.94
C PHE A 251 -17.15 -6.22 18.59
N LYS A 252 -17.60 -5.63 19.71
CA LYS A 252 -18.89 -5.99 20.34
C LYS A 252 -20.09 -5.72 19.42
N LYS A 253 -20.04 -4.66 18.61
CA LYS A 253 -21.10 -4.29 17.65
C LYS A 253 -21.16 -5.20 16.43
N MET A 254 -20.06 -5.89 16.11
CA MET A 254 -20.04 -6.83 14.98
C MET A 254 -21.00 -8.00 15.23
N LYS A 255 -21.45 -8.67 14.17
CA LYS A 255 -22.19 -9.93 14.33
C LYS A 255 -21.32 -10.97 15.03
N THR A 256 -21.95 -11.79 15.86
CA THR A 256 -21.27 -12.99 16.38
C THR A 256 -21.03 -13.94 15.22
N GLY A 257 -19.80 -14.42 15.07
CA GLY A 257 -19.38 -15.22 13.92
C GLY A 257 -18.97 -14.41 12.68
N ALA A 258 -18.86 -13.08 12.77
CA ALA A 258 -18.32 -12.28 11.68
C ALA A 258 -16.83 -12.57 11.42
N TYR A 259 -16.38 -12.29 10.20
CA TYR A 259 -14.97 -12.34 9.81
C TYR A 259 -14.37 -10.93 9.70
N PHE A 260 -13.13 -10.78 10.14
CA PHE A 260 -12.44 -9.49 10.15
C PHE A 260 -11.12 -9.51 9.38
N ILE A 261 -10.97 -8.64 8.39
CA ILE A 261 -9.84 -8.65 7.45
C ILE A 261 -9.11 -7.31 7.49
N ASN A 262 -7.78 -7.34 7.58
CA ASN A 262 -6.97 -6.11 7.54
C ASN A 262 -5.74 -6.27 6.65
N SER A 263 -5.74 -5.55 5.53
CA SER A 263 -4.61 -5.33 4.63
C SER A 263 -4.24 -3.85 4.50
N ALA A 264 -4.69 -3.02 5.45
CA ALA A 264 -4.39 -1.59 5.51
C ALA A 264 -3.19 -1.30 6.41
N ARG A 265 -3.41 -1.19 7.72
CA ARG A 265 -2.39 -0.91 8.74
C ARG A 265 -2.79 -1.57 10.06
N GLY A 266 -1.84 -2.14 10.79
CA GLY A 266 -2.14 -2.81 12.06
C GLY A 266 -2.64 -1.83 13.12
N GLU A 267 -2.09 -0.61 13.16
CA GLU A 267 -2.44 0.37 14.20
C GLU A 267 -3.86 0.93 14.11
N LEU A 268 -4.66 0.52 13.11
CA LEU A 268 -6.10 0.77 13.06
C LEU A 268 -6.88 -0.06 14.10
N ILE A 269 -6.25 -1.11 14.65
CA ILE A 269 -6.87 -2.12 15.49
C ILE A 269 -6.29 -2.07 16.90
N ASP A 270 -7.14 -2.27 17.90
CA ASP A 270 -6.69 -2.68 19.24
C ASP A 270 -6.45 -4.19 19.26
N TYR A 271 -5.18 -4.62 19.28
CA TYR A 271 -4.79 -6.03 19.24
C TYR A 271 -5.23 -6.84 20.47
N LYS A 272 -5.35 -6.18 21.64
CA LYS A 272 -5.87 -6.85 22.84
C LYS A 272 -7.35 -7.16 22.66
N ALA A 273 -8.11 -6.21 22.13
CA ALA A 273 -9.53 -6.40 21.82
C ALA A 273 -9.75 -7.45 20.71
N LEU A 274 -8.92 -7.42 19.66
CA LEU A 274 -8.97 -8.42 18.59
C LEU A 274 -8.71 -9.83 19.13
N TYR A 275 -7.67 -10.00 19.94
CA TYR A 275 -7.34 -11.28 20.55
C TYR A 275 -8.52 -11.85 21.36
N GLN A 276 -9.15 -11.03 22.21
CA GLN A 276 -10.31 -11.48 22.98
C GLN A 276 -11.50 -11.81 22.09
N ALA A 277 -11.80 -10.98 21.09
CA ALA A 277 -12.90 -11.23 20.16
C ALA A 277 -12.73 -12.55 19.40
N LEU A 278 -11.48 -12.92 19.05
CA LEU A 278 -11.19 -14.21 18.41
C LEU A 278 -11.23 -15.37 19.40
N LYS A 279 -10.66 -15.20 20.60
CA LYS A 279 -10.61 -16.23 21.65
C LYS A 279 -12.02 -16.62 22.14
N GLU A 280 -12.87 -15.62 22.33
CA GLU A 280 -14.27 -15.79 22.76
C GLU A 280 -15.20 -16.19 21.60
N LYS A 281 -14.66 -16.34 20.37
CA LYS A 281 -15.41 -16.63 19.14
C LYS A 281 -16.51 -15.61 18.85
N LYS A 282 -16.36 -14.37 19.34
CA LYS A 282 -17.15 -13.24 18.87
C LYS A 282 -16.94 -13.06 17.37
N LEU A 283 -15.70 -13.18 16.92
CA LEU A 283 -15.34 -13.34 15.51
C LEU A 283 -15.16 -14.82 15.20
N ALA A 284 -15.71 -15.28 14.07
CA ALA A 284 -15.45 -16.63 13.57
C ALA A 284 -13.98 -16.79 13.17
N GLY A 285 -13.40 -15.73 12.60
CA GLY A 285 -11.97 -15.66 12.34
C GLY A 285 -11.52 -14.30 11.84
N ALA A 286 -10.21 -14.16 11.63
CA ALA A 286 -9.61 -12.94 11.08
C ALA A 286 -8.47 -13.25 10.11
N ALA A 287 -8.20 -12.32 9.21
CA ALA A 287 -7.05 -12.40 8.31
C ALA A 287 -6.29 -11.08 8.31
N LEU A 288 -5.02 -11.09 8.73
CA LEU A 288 -4.20 -9.89 8.92
C LEU A 288 -2.94 -9.98 8.07
N ASP A 289 -2.73 -8.96 7.24
CA ASP A 289 -1.48 -8.79 6.48
C ASP A 289 -0.55 -7.73 7.11
N THR A 290 -1.07 -6.87 7.99
CA THR A 290 -0.29 -5.80 8.62
C THR A 290 -0.38 -5.86 10.13
N PHE A 291 0.65 -5.37 10.81
CA PHE A 291 0.79 -5.40 12.27
C PHE A 291 1.08 -4.03 12.85
N ASP A 292 0.74 -3.83 14.12
CA ASP A 292 1.01 -2.58 14.83
C ASP A 292 2.49 -2.37 15.10
N LYS A 293 3.23 -3.48 15.24
CA LYS A 293 4.69 -3.54 15.16
C LYS A 293 5.11 -4.61 14.17
N GLU A 294 5.95 -4.22 13.22
CA GLU A 294 6.50 -5.11 12.19
C GLU A 294 8.03 -5.18 12.34
N PRO A 295 8.63 -6.39 12.32
CA PRO A 295 8.01 -7.71 12.14
C PRO A 295 7.16 -8.15 13.35
N LEU A 296 6.18 -9.03 13.09
CA LEU A 296 5.36 -9.62 14.14
C LEU A 296 6.25 -10.43 15.11
N SER A 297 6.08 -10.20 16.42
CA SER A 297 6.82 -10.96 17.43
C SER A 297 6.52 -12.46 17.34
N PRO A 298 7.55 -13.34 17.42
CA PRO A 298 7.34 -14.79 17.50
C PRO A 298 6.58 -15.23 18.77
N HIS A 299 6.45 -14.35 19.76
CA HIS A 299 5.68 -14.57 20.98
C HIS A 299 4.27 -13.96 20.93
N SER A 300 3.84 -13.45 19.77
CA SER A 300 2.51 -12.85 19.62
C SER A 300 1.41 -13.83 20.02
N PRO A 301 0.46 -13.43 20.89
CA PRO A 301 -0.69 -14.28 21.25
C PRO A 301 -1.53 -14.72 20.06
N LEU A 302 -1.54 -13.94 18.97
CA LEU A 302 -2.28 -14.29 17.75
C LEU A 302 -1.77 -15.59 17.13
N LEU A 303 -0.48 -15.91 17.25
CA LEU A 303 0.10 -17.14 16.71
C LEU A 303 -0.44 -18.42 17.39
N LYS A 304 -1.09 -18.28 18.55
CA LYS A 304 -1.68 -19.40 19.30
C LYS A 304 -3.14 -19.66 18.91
N LEU A 305 -3.75 -18.79 18.10
CA LEU A 305 -5.15 -18.88 17.70
C LEU A 305 -5.27 -19.69 16.40
N ASN A 306 -6.27 -20.58 16.36
CA ASN A 306 -6.53 -21.41 15.18
C ASN A 306 -7.50 -20.75 14.18
N ASN A 307 -8.08 -19.61 14.54
CA ASN A 307 -9.04 -18.86 13.74
C ASN A 307 -8.47 -17.51 13.26
N VAL A 308 -7.17 -17.49 12.95
CA VAL A 308 -6.54 -16.32 12.34
C VAL A 308 -5.55 -16.75 11.26
N THR A 309 -5.58 -16.07 10.12
CA THR A 309 -4.59 -16.20 9.03
C THR A 309 -3.70 -14.96 9.03
N LEU A 310 -2.39 -15.16 9.04
CA LEU A 310 -1.41 -14.08 9.17
C LEU A 310 -0.42 -14.11 8.00
N THR A 311 -0.15 -12.95 7.41
CA THR A 311 0.81 -12.80 6.30
C THR A 311 1.76 -11.62 6.55
N PRO A 312 3.02 -11.66 6.07
CA PRO A 312 4.03 -10.67 6.43
C PRO A 312 4.01 -9.43 5.50
N HIS A 313 2.90 -8.67 5.50
CA HIS A 313 2.76 -7.41 4.77
C HIS A 313 3.01 -7.52 3.25
N LEU A 314 2.37 -8.51 2.64
CA LEU A 314 2.55 -8.87 1.24
C LEU A 314 1.50 -8.31 0.30
N ALA A 315 0.37 -7.78 0.78
CA ALA A 315 -0.79 -7.47 -0.06
C ALA A 315 -0.49 -6.49 -1.21
N GLY A 316 0.48 -5.59 -1.02
CA GLY A 316 0.90 -4.64 -2.04
C GLY A 316 1.79 -5.23 -3.14
N SER A 317 2.34 -6.43 -2.94
CA SER A 317 3.40 -7.01 -3.76
C SER A 317 2.85 -7.70 -5.00
N SER A 318 3.16 -7.15 -6.17
CA SER A 318 3.03 -7.85 -7.45
C SER A 318 4.01 -7.26 -8.47
N ARG A 319 4.38 -8.05 -9.49
CA ARG A 319 5.25 -7.57 -10.59
C ARG A 319 4.64 -6.33 -11.25
N GLN A 320 3.33 -6.32 -11.42
CA GLN A 320 2.58 -5.22 -12.03
C GLN A 320 2.56 -3.98 -11.14
N THR A 321 2.58 -4.11 -9.81
CA THR A 321 2.75 -2.96 -8.91
C THR A 321 4.07 -2.24 -9.19
N ALA A 322 5.19 -2.98 -9.28
CA ALA A 322 6.49 -2.38 -9.59
C ALA A 322 6.49 -1.69 -10.96
N GLN A 323 5.96 -2.36 -11.98
CA GLN A 323 5.82 -1.81 -13.34
C GLN A 323 4.97 -0.53 -13.37
N ARG A 324 3.80 -0.53 -12.73
CA ARG A 324 2.93 0.66 -12.64
C ARG A 324 3.63 1.84 -11.97
N SER A 325 4.42 1.56 -10.93
CA SER A 325 5.20 2.59 -10.22
C SER A 325 6.18 3.27 -11.16
N ALA A 326 6.97 2.47 -11.88
CA ALA A 326 7.95 2.97 -12.84
C ALA A 326 7.28 3.78 -13.96
N GLU A 327 6.17 3.28 -14.52
CA GLU A 327 5.41 3.96 -15.58
C GLU A 327 4.82 5.30 -15.10
N MET A 328 4.23 5.34 -13.91
CA MET A 328 3.64 6.55 -13.34
C MET A 328 4.69 7.65 -13.13
N ILE A 329 5.83 7.28 -12.52
CA ILE A 329 6.91 8.22 -12.25
C ILE A 329 7.58 8.71 -13.54
N ALA A 330 7.85 7.81 -14.48
CA ALA A 330 8.40 8.19 -15.78
C ALA A 330 7.48 9.15 -16.55
N ARG A 331 6.16 8.91 -16.51
CA ARG A 331 5.16 9.78 -17.15
C ARG A 331 5.16 11.19 -16.53
N ASP A 332 5.22 11.29 -15.21
CA ASP A 332 5.22 12.59 -14.53
C ASP A 332 6.52 13.39 -14.75
N ILE A 333 7.66 12.69 -14.77
CA ILE A 333 8.95 13.29 -15.13
C ILE A 333 8.94 13.77 -16.59
N SER A 334 8.37 12.98 -17.51
CA SER A 334 8.20 13.38 -18.91
C SER A 334 7.32 14.62 -19.07
N ARG A 335 6.22 14.71 -18.32
CA ARG A 335 5.37 15.91 -18.31
C ARG A 335 6.16 17.13 -17.85
N TYR A 336 6.90 17.01 -16.74
CA TYR A 336 7.73 18.10 -16.23
C TYR A 336 8.71 18.63 -17.28
N PHE A 337 9.48 17.77 -17.94
CA PHE A 337 10.44 18.21 -18.97
C PHE A 337 9.81 18.71 -20.27
N LYS A 338 8.52 18.40 -20.51
CA LYS A 338 7.71 18.97 -21.60
C LYS A 338 7.04 20.31 -21.21
N GLY A 339 7.32 20.85 -20.03
CA GLY A 339 6.66 22.06 -19.52
C GLY A 339 5.19 21.84 -19.14
N LYS A 340 4.75 20.58 -18.95
CA LYS A 340 3.39 20.22 -18.53
C LYS A 340 3.38 19.92 -17.04
N THR A 341 2.29 20.29 -16.36
CA THR A 341 2.07 19.97 -14.94
C THR A 341 2.09 18.45 -14.72
N PRO A 342 2.96 17.89 -13.86
CA PRO A 342 2.90 16.48 -13.45
C PRO A 342 1.54 16.12 -12.86
N LEU A 343 1.09 14.87 -13.03
CA LEU A 343 -0.23 14.42 -12.59
C LEU A 343 -0.28 14.15 -11.08
N HIS A 344 0.83 13.68 -10.49
CA HIS A 344 0.89 13.27 -9.08
C HIS A 344 1.99 14.04 -8.32
N CYS A 345 2.03 15.36 -8.49
CA CYS A 345 2.92 16.22 -7.70
C CYS A 345 2.34 16.46 -6.30
N ILE A 346 3.11 16.17 -5.26
CA ILE A 346 2.66 16.26 -3.86
C ILE A 346 2.88 17.65 -3.24
N ASN A 347 3.71 18.47 -3.88
CA ASN A 347 4.02 19.86 -3.51
C ASN A 347 3.79 20.78 -4.72
N PRO A 348 2.56 20.85 -5.28
CA PRO A 348 2.26 21.54 -6.53
C PRO A 348 2.52 23.05 -6.51
N GLU A 349 2.63 23.67 -5.33
CA GLU A 349 2.99 25.07 -5.14
C GLU A 349 4.33 25.44 -5.80
N VAL A 350 5.30 24.53 -5.83
CA VAL A 350 6.62 24.78 -6.45
C VAL A 350 6.54 24.93 -7.97
N LEU A 351 5.49 24.39 -8.60
CA LEU A 351 5.28 24.50 -10.04
C LEU A 351 4.85 25.91 -10.45
N LYS A 352 4.33 26.71 -9.52
CA LYS A 352 3.95 28.11 -9.75
C LYS A 352 5.13 29.07 -9.57
N MET A 353 6.15 28.67 -8.81
CA MET A 353 7.35 29.48 -8.51
C MET A 353 8.34 29.58 -9.68
N LYS A 354 8.20 28.73 -10.71
CA LYS A 354 9.09 28.69 -11.89
C LYS A 354 8.51 29.39 -13.13
N LYS A 355 7.43 30.17 -12.96
CA LYS A 355 6.86 31.00 -14.03
C LYS A 355 7.52 32.36 -14.08
#